data_AF-A0AAW5NAQ8-F1
#
_entry.id   AF-A0AAW5NAQ8-F1
#
_cell.length_a   1.000
_cell.length_b   1.000
_cell.length_c   1.000
_cell.angle_alpha   90.00
_cell.angle_beta   90.00
_cell.angle_gamma   90.00
#
_symmetry.space_group_name_H-M   'P 1'
#
loop_
_entity.id
_entity.type
_entity.pdbx_description
1 polymer ?
#
loop_
_entity_poly.entity_id
_entity_poly.type
_entity_poly.pdbx_seq_one_letter_code
_entity_poly.pdbx_strand_id
1 'polypeptide(L)'
;MWIGVIIVIFAFILVAWSTDSYYGLIPIIFPILLLIDELLAKVQVQENGDIWLKRGFSGSVKAYGVIRVARRKKAFFRGRIVVYYTKGFISFDLADEEGFLRYAKELNPRAIFVDEN
;
A
#
# COMPACT_ATOMS: atom_id res chain seq x y z
N MET A 1 14.15 10.19 -13.37
CA MET A 1 13.81 9.72 -12.01
C MET A 1 14.49 10.54 -10.89
N TRP A 2 15.70 11.08 -11.09
CA TRP A 2 16.46 11.80 -10.05
C TRP A 2 16.10 13.29 -9.86
N ILE A 3 15.56 13.95 -10.89
CA ILE A 3 15.22 15.39 -10.84
C ILE A 3 14.14 15.70 -9.79
N GLY A 4 13.11 14.85 -9.66
CA GLY A 4 12.06 15.05 -8.66
C GLY A 4 12.60 14.98 -7.23
N VAL A 5 13.54 14.06 -6.97
CA VAL A 5 14.19 13.91 -5.67
C VAL A 5 15.02 15.16 -5.34
N ILE A 6 15.75 15.69 -6.31
CA ILE A 6 16.56 16.91 -6.14
C ILE A 6 15.68 18.12 -5.82
N ILE A 7 14.55 18.29 -6.52
CA ILE A 7 13.59 19.38 -6.28
C ILE A 7 13.02 19.29 -4.85
N VAL A 8 12.67 18.10 -4.39
CA VAL A 8 12.16 17.88 -3.03
C VAL A 8 13.23 18.24 -1.99
N ILE A 9 14.47 17.79 -2.17
CA ILE A 9 15.60 18.13 -1.27
C ILE A 9 15.83 19.65 -1.22
N PHE A 10 15.82 20.33 -2.38
CA PHE A 10 15.98 21.78 -2.43
C PHE A 10 14.83 22.52 -1.74
N ALA A 11 13.60 22.05 -1.90
CA ALA A 11 12.44 22.61 -1.21
C ALA A 11 12.55 22.45 0.32
N PHE A 12 13.05 21.29 0.80
CA PHE A 12 13.33 21.07 2.23
C PHE A 12 14.35 22.07 2.78
N ILE A 13 15.46 22.28 2.06
CA ILE A 13 16.52 23.20 2.46
C ILE A 13 15.97 24.63 2.50
N LEU A 14 15.19 25.04 1.50
CA LEU A 14 14.61 26.38 1.42
C LEU A 14 13.57 26.65 2.52
N VAL A 15 12.71 25.68 2.83
CA VAL A 15 11.73 25.81 3.93
C VAL A 15 12.45 25.83 5.28
N ALA A 16 13.42 24.94 5.49
CA ALA A 16 14.22 24.94 6.72
C ALA A 16 15.03 26.24 6.90
N TRP A 17 15.49 26.86 5.82
CA TRP A 17 16.22 28.13 5.83
C TRP A 17 15.30 29.34 6.05
N SER A 18 14.07 29.29 5.52
CA SER A 18 13.12 30.41 5.57
C SER A 18 12.37 30.55 6.89
N THR A 19 12.38 29.54 7.75
CA THR A 19 11.67 29.58 9.04
C THR A 19 12.62 29.39 10.21
N ASP A 20 12.59 30.31 11.18
CA ASP A 20 13.25 30.18 12.51
C ASP A 20 12.73 28.97 13.33
N SER A 21 11.76 28.22 12.78
CA SER A 21 11.06 27.13 13.44
C SER A 21 10.94 25.91 12.53
N TYR A 22 11.44 24.77 13.00
CA TYR A 22 11.43 23.49 12.29
C TYR A 22 10.03 22.89 12.10
N TYR A 23 9.00 23.44 12.74
CA TYR A 23 7.61 23.00 12.58
C TYR A 23 7.09 23.19 11.14
N GLY A 24 7.69 24.09 10.35
CA GLY A 24 7.39 24.27 8.92
C GLY A 24 7.70 23.05 8.05
N LEU A 25 8.49 22.09 8.55
CA LEU A 25 8.84 20.86 7.83
C LEU A 25 7.80 19.74 8.00
N ILE A 26 6.93 19.82 9.02
CA ILE A 26 5.87 18.83 9.27
C ILE A 26 5.03 18.51 8.02
N PRO A 27 4.50 19.50 7.26
CA PRO A 27 3.70 19.22 6.08
C PRO A 27 4.45 18.48 4.96
N ILE A 28 5.78 18.42 5.00
CA ILE A 28 6.61 17.68 4.03
C ILE A 28 7.05 16.31 4.60
N ILE A 29 7.39 16.26 5.89
CA ILE A 29 7.77 15.02 6.57
C ILE A 29 6.58 14.04 6.59
N PHE A 30 5.37 14.54 6.86
CA PHE A 30 4.19 13.68 6.99
C PHE A 30 3.85 12.88 5.71
N PRO A 31 3.79 13.48 4.49
CA PRO A 31 3.64 12.73 3.25
C PRO A 31 4.74 11.69 3.02
N ILE A 32 5.98 12.00 3.38
CA ILE A 32 7.11 11.07 3.22
C ILE A 32 6.95 9.87 4.16
N LEU A 33 6.53 10.10 5.41
CA LEU A 33 6.24 9.02 6.35
C LEU A 33 5.11 8.12 5.86
N LEU A 34 4.07 8.67 5.22
CA LEU A 34 3.00 7.88 4.59
C LEU A 34 3.52 7.04 3.43
N LEU A 35 4.39 7.59 2.58
CA LEU A 35 5.01 6.83 1.49
C LEU A 35 5.90 5.71 2.01
N ILE A 36 6.69 5.98 3.06
CA ILE A 36 7.51 4.94 3.71
C ILE A 36 6.61 3.86 4.33
N ASP A 37 5.50 4.24 4.97
CA ASP A 37 4.54 3.30 5.52
C ASP A 37 3.96 2.34 4.45
N GLU A 38 3.66 2.88 3.28
CA GLU A 38 3.18 2.11 2.13
C GLU A 38 4.27 1.21 1.55
N LEU A 39 5.52 1.68 1.43
CA LEU A 39 6.66 0.87 0.97
C LEU A 39 7.05 -0.25 1.94
N LEU A 40 6.84 -0.04 3.24
CA LEU A 40 7.08 -1.06 4.27
C LEU A 40 5.91 -2.04 4.41
N ALA A 41 4.82 -1.86 3.66
CA ALA A 41 3.68 -2.74 3.69
C ALA A 41 4.09 -4.16 3.23
N LYS A 42 3.90 -5.13 4.12
CA LYS A 42 4.11 -6.55 3.85
C LYS A 42 2.77 -7.26 3.86
N VAL A 43 2.53 -8.04 2.80
CA VAL A 43 1.34 -8.86 2.66
C VAL A 43 1.72 -10.31 2.91
N GLN A 44 0.94 -11.00 3.73
CA GLN A 44 1.07 -12.42 4.01
C GLN A 44 -0.29 -13.09 3.82
N VAL A 45 -0.34 -14.17 3.04
CA VAL A 45 -1.53 -15.03 2.97
C VAL A 45 -1.32 -16.17 3.95
N GLN A 46 -2.28 -16.37 4.86
CA GLN A 46 -2.26 -17.46 5.84
C GLN A 46 -2.84 -18.74 5.23
N GLU A 47 -2.48 -19.90 5.79
CA GLU A 47 -2.90 -21.22 5.31
C GLU A 47 -4.43 -21.41 5.30
N ASN A 48 -5.16 -20.68 6.14
CA ASN A 48 -6.62 -20.68 6.19
C ASN A 48 -7.28 -19.79 5.12
N GLY A 49 -6.51 -19.14 4.26
CA GLY A 49 -6.99 -18.20 3.24
C GLY A 49 -7.24 -16.77 3.73
N ASP A 50 -6.92 -16.46 4.99
CA ASP A 50 -6.94 -15.08 5.49
C ASP A 50 -5.74 -14.28 4.97
N ILE A 51 -5.92 -12.98 4.80
CA ILE A 51 -4.86 -12.09 4.33
C ILE A 51 -4.44 -11.13 5.44
N TRP A 52 -3.14 -11.06 5.68
CA TRP A 52 -2.50 -10.17 6.63
C TRP A 52 -1.75 -9.07 5.91
N LEU A 53 -2.13 -7.82 6.18
CA LEU A 53 -1.43 -6.63 5.71
C LEU A 53 -0.75 -5.97 6.90
N LYS A 54 0.58 -6.04 6.96
CA LYS A 54 1.38 -5.37 7.99
C LYS A 54 1.99 -4.11 7.39
N ARG A 55 1.53 -2.94 7.82
CA ARG A 55 2.14 -1.65 7.48
C ARG A 55 3.17 -1.26 8.54
N GLY A 56 4.07 -0.34 8.20
CA GLY A 56 5.18 0.04 9.09
C GLY A 56 4.70 0.76 10.35
N PHE A 57 4.04 1.89 10.15
CA PHE A 57 3.53 2.80 11.17
C PHE A 57 2.00 2.72 11.32
N SER A 58 1.25 2.44 10.25
CA SER A 58 -0.22 2.35 10.28
C SER A 58 -0.76 1.06 10.91
N GLY A 59 0.11 0.19 11.43
CA GLY A 59 -0.26 -1.06 12.09
C GLY A 59 -0.56 -2.21 11.13
N SER A 60 -1.15 -3.28 11.66
CA SER A 60 -1.51 -4.48 10.91
C SER A 60 -3.02 -4.66 10.81
N VAL A 61 -3.49 -5.07 9.64
CA VAL A 61 -4.89 -5.38 9.37
C VAL A 61 -5.02 -6.84 8.97
N LYS A 62 -5.92 -7.56 9.64
CA LYS A 62 -6.32 -8.92 9.25
C LYS A 62 -7.65 -8.90 8.52
N ALA A 63 -7.60 -9.30 7.25
CA ALA A 63 -8.77 -9.56 6.43
C ALA A 63 -9.22 -11.01 6.66
N TYR A 64 -10.14 -11.18 7.60
CA TYR A 64 -10.75 -12.49 7.92
C TYR A 64 -11.89 -12.83 6.98
N GLY A 65 -11.89 -14.06 6.46
CA GLY A 65 -12.96 -14.53 5.57
C GLY A 65 -13.00 -13.70 4.29
N VAL A 66 -11.94 -13.82 3.49
CA VAL A 66 -11.82 -13.12 2.22
C VAL A 66 -12.90 -13.61 1.26
N ILE A 67 -13.72 -12.69 0.75
CA ILE A 67 -14.86 -12.96 -0.14
C ILE A 67 -14.46 -12.71 -1.59
N ARG A 68 -13.75 -11.61 -1.84
CA ARG A 68 -13.39 -11.19 -3.20
C ARG A 68 -12.02 -10.51 -3.21
N VAL A 69 -11.22 -10.83 -4.21
CA VAL A 69 -9.94 -10.16 -4.49
C VAL A 69 -10.02 -9.56 -5.89
N ALA A 70 -9.88 -8.24 -5.99
CA ALA A 70 -9.94 -7.50 -7.24
C ALA A 70 -8.56 -6.90 -7.58
N ARG A 71 -8.07 -7.15 -8.78
CA ARG A 71 -6.84 -6.53 -9.32
C ARG A 71 -7.24 -5.34 -10.19
N ARG A 72 -6.78 -4.12 -9.88
CA ARG A 72 -7.05 -2.94 -10.72
C ARG A 72 -5.97 -2.72 -11.77
N LYS A 73 -6.40 -2.62 -13.03
CA LYS A 73 -5.51 -2.40 -14.18
C LYS A 73 -5.53 -0.97 -14.74
N LYS A 74 -6.35 -0.06 -14.20
CA LYS A 74 -6.41 1.35 -14.64
C LYS A 74 -5.05 2.05 -14.52
N ALA A 75 -4.68 2.86 -15.50
CA ALA A 75 -3.38 3.51 -15.63
C ALA A 75 -2.89 4.29 -14.39
N PHE A 76 -3.80 4.82 -13.56
CA PHE A 76 -3.46 5.56 -12.33
C PHE A 76 -3.34 4.68 -11.07
N PHE A 77 -3.91 3.47 -11.07
CA PHE A 77 -3.90 2.52 -9.94
C PHE A 77 -3.44 1.13 -10.38
N ARG A 78 -2.59 1.09 -11.42
CA ARG A 78 -2.16 -0.15 -12.06
C ARG A 78 -1.33 -0.94 -11.05
N GLY A 79 -1.83 -2.11 -10.69
CA GLY A 79 -1.19 -3.03 -9.76
C GLY A 79 -1.79 -3.08 -8.36
N ARG A 80 -2.75 -2.18 -8.08
CA ARG A 80 -3.44 -2.16 -6.79
C ARG A 80 -4.36 -3.36 -6.65
N ILE A 81 -4.16 -4.12 -5.58
CA ILE A 81 -5.03 -5.22 -5.17
C ILE A 81 -6.01 -4.70 -4.11
N VAL A 82 -7.29 -5.01 -4.31
CA VAL A 82 -8.36 -4.72 -3.35
C VAL A 82 -8.93 -6.04 -2.85
N VAL A 83 -8.79 -6.30 -1.56
CA VAL A 83 -9.32 -7.48 -0.90
C VAL A 83 -10.56 -7.09 -0.12
N TYR A 84 -11.70 -7.63 -0.50
CA TYR A 84 -12.96 -7.53 0.22
C TYR A 84 -13.12 -8.72 1.16
N TYR A 85 -13.37 -8.42 2.43
CA TYR A 85 -13.54 -9.39 3.49
C TYR A 85 -14.78 -9.04 4.31
N THR A 86 -15.17 -9.93 5.21
CA THR A 86 -16.44 -9.80 5.96
C THR A 86 -16.67 -8.47 6.68
N LYS A 87 -15.61 -7.76 7.09
CA LYS A 87 -15.71 -6.48 7.82
C LYS A 87 -15.37 -5.23 6.99
N GLY A 88 -15.10 -5.36 5.69
CA GLY A 88 -14.77 -4.22 4.84
C GLY A 88 -13.86 -4.56 3.67
N PHE A 89 -12.99 -3.62 3.30
CA PHE A 89 -12.00 -3.83 2.25
C PHE A 89 -10.63 -3.28 2.66
N ILE A 90 -9.58 -3.92 2.16
CA ILE A 90 -8.21 -3.40 2.22
C ILE A 90 -7.69 -3.24 0.80
N SER A 91 -6.95 -2.17 0.57
CA SER A 91 -6.26 -1.93 -0.70
C SER A 91 -4.77 -1.74 -0.45
N PHE A 92 -3.96 -2.38 -1.27
CA PHE A 92 -2.50 -2.28 -1.20
C PHE A 92 -1.90 -2.50 -2.59
N ASP A 93 -0.65 -2.06 -2.74
CA ASP A 93 0.16 -2.32 -3.93
C ASP A 93 1.14 -3.46 -3.66
N LEU A 94 1.49 -4.23 -4.68
CA LEU A 94 2.36 -5.39 -4.58
C LEU A 94 3.36 -5.38 -5.74
N ALA A 95 4.63 -5.62 -5.44
CA ALA A 95 5.66 -5.77 -6.47
C ALA A 95 5.45 -7.05 -7.32
N ASP A 96 4.93 -8.13 -6.71
CA ASP A 96 4.60 -9.40 -7.39
C ASP A 96 3.11 -9.73 -7.21
N GLU A 97 2.30 -9.14 -8.08
CA GLU A 97 0.85 -9.32 -8.07
C GLU A 97 0.41 -10.73 -8.50
N GLU A 98 1.10 -11.31 -9.49
CA GLU A 98 0.71 -12.59 -10.07
C GLU A 98 1.06 -13.76 -9.16
N GLY A 99 2.23 -13.73 -8.53
CA GLY A 99 2.62 -14.69 -7.50
C GLY A 99 1.66 -14.67 -6.31
N PHE A 100 1.29 -13.47 -5.85
CA PHE A 100 0.29 -13.30 -4.81
C PHE A 100 -1.08 -13.87 -5.19
N LEU A 101 -1.60 -13.52 -6.38
CA LEU A 101 -2.92 -13.98 -6.81
C LEU A 101 -2.97 -15.50 -7.00
N ARG A 102 -1.88 -16.11 -7.47
CA ARG A 102 -1.78 -17.58 -7.59
C ARG A 102 -1.84 -18.25 -6.22
N TYR A 103 -1.04 -17.77 -5.27
CA TYR A 103 -1.00 -18.31 -3.92
C TYR A 103 -2.33 -18.10 -3.16
N ALA A 104 -2.93 -16.92 -3.29
CA ALA A 104 -4.23 -16.62 -2.68
C ALA A 104 -5.36 -17.47 -3.26
N LYS A 105 -5.36 -17.77 -4.57
CA LYS A 105 -6.32 -18.68 -5.21
C LYS A 105 -6.20 -20.11 -4.72
N GLU A 106 -4.97 -20.57 -4.52
CA GLU A 106 -4.68 -21.92 -4.04
C GLU A 106 -5.20 -22.13 -2.61
N LEU A 107 -4.97 -21.16 -1.71
CA LEU A 107 -5.39 -21.25 -0.32
C LEU A 107 -6.85 -20.90 -0.07
N ASN A 108 -7.47 -20.10 -0.95
CA ASN A 108 -8.89 -19.74 -0.83
C ASN A 108 -9.62 -19.89 -2.18
N PRO A 109 -9.93 -21.13 -2.60
CA PRO A 109 -10.61 -21.39 -3.86
C PRO A 109 -12.06 -20.90 -3.90
N ARG A 110 -12.64 -20.54 -2.74
CA ARG A 110 -14.01 -20.03 -2.62
C ARG A 110 -14.10 -18.51 -2.84
N ALA A 111 -12.97 -17.79 -2.72
CA ALA A 111 -12.94 -16.35 -2.97
C ALA A 111 -13.10 -16.05 -4.46
N ILE A 112 -13.81 -14.96 -4.77
CA ILE A 112 -14.03 -14.51 -6.15
C ILE A 112 -12.84 -13.65 -6.57
N PHE A 113 -12.14 -14.03 -7.64
CA PHE A 113 -11.02 -13.26 -8.18
C PHE A 113 -11.44 -12.54 -9.46
N VAL A 114 -11.30 -11.21 -9.49
CA VAL A 114 -11.73 -10.37 -10.63
C VAL A 114 -10.62 -9.42 -11.06
N ASP A 115 -10.41 -9.30 -12.35
CA ASP A 115 -9.61 -8.21 -12.93
C ASP A 115 -10.54 -7.03 -13.25
N GLU A 116 -10.39 -5.92 -12.54
CA GLU A 116 -11.13 -4.68 -12.80
C GLU A 116 -10.35 -3.81 -13.80
N ASN A 117 -10.94 -3.57 -14.97
CA ASN A 117 -10.46 -2.66 -16.01
C ASN A 117 -10.77 -1.19 -15.72
#